data_AF-A0A078H8P0-F1
#
_entry.id   AF-A0A078H8P0-F1
#
_cell.length_a   1.000
_cell.length_b   1.000
_cell.length_c   1.000
_cell.angle_alpha   90.00
_cell.angle_beta   90.00
_cell.angle_gamma   90.00
#
_symmetry.space_group_name_H-M   'P 1'
#
loop_
_entity.id
_entity.type
_entity.pdbx_description
1 polymer ?
#
loop_
_entity_poly.entity_id
_entity_poly.type
_entity_poly.pdbx_seq_one_letter_code
_entity_poly.pdbx_strand_id
1 'polypeptide(L)'
;MDGLVVAHNLFWLRGSGKFTLHGLSVAYLSGTESSDGQFGKYSQDDVDALRALADDSGVVDFLFTNEWHVGATNRAAESDNPAEVSDSSCCDSNVSELVKEVKPRYHIAGSMGGVLCP
;
A
#
# COMPACT_ATOMS: atom_id res chain seq x y z
N MET A 1 11.91 11.73 6.56
CA MET A 1 10.70 11.41 5.78
C MET A 1 10.83 12.18 4.49
N ASP A 2 10.87 11.48 3.36
CA ASP A 2 11.18 12.09 2.06
C ASP A 2 9.92 12.58 1.32
N GLY A 3 8.82 12.76 2.07
CA GLY A 3 7.55 13.26 1.56
C GLY A 3 7.55 14.76 1.31
N LEU A 4 6.71 15.20 0.37
CA LEU A 4 6.50 16.61 0.09
C LEU A 4 5.65 17.25 1.19
N VAL A 5 6.15 18.31 1.83
CA VAL A 5 5.37 19.08 2.81
C VAL A 5 4.28 19.86 2.08
N VAL A 6 3.01 19.54 2.36
CA VAL A 6 1.86 20.26 1.80
C VAL A 6 1.43 21.38 2.75
N ALA A 7 1.43 21.09 4.05
CA ALA A 7 1.12 22.04 5.12
C ALA A 7 1.80 21.60 6.43
N HIS A 8 1.66 22.40 7.50
CA HIS A 8 2.15 22.03 8.82
C HIS A 8 1.57 20.67 9.25
N ASN A 9 2.44 19.70 9.57
CA ASN A 9 2.10 18.31 9.90
C ASN A 9 1.38 17.51 8.78
N LEU A 10 1.42 17.96 7.53
CA LEU A 10 0.84 17.24 6.39
C LEU A 10 1.91 16.97 5.32
N PHE A 11 2.22 15.69 5.14
CA PHE A 11 3.23 15.22 4.19
C PHE A 11 2.60 14.32 3.15
N TRP A 12 2.88 14.57 1.88
CA TRP A 12 2.51 13.69 0.79
C TRP A 12 3.65 12.74 0.45
N LEU A 13 3.44 11.46 0.75
CA LEU A 13 4.35 10.35 0.48
C LEU A 13 4.13 9.88 -0.97
N ARG A 14 4.78 10.54 -1.94
CA ARG A 14 4.65 10.23 -3.37
C ARG A 14 5.39 8.94 -3.75
N GLY A 15 4.89 8.23 -4.76
CA GLY A 15 5.52 7.01 -5.31
C GLY A 15 5.57 5.91 -4.26
N SER A 16 6.73 5.26 -4.11
CA SER A 16 6.99 4.31 -3.04
C SER A 16 8.06 4.79 -2.06
N GLY A 17 8.11 4.13 -0.90
CA GLY A 17 9.19 4.33 0.04
C GLY A 17 8.96 3.63 1.37
N LYS A 18 9.94 3.78 2.25
CA LYS A 18 9.92 3.21 3.59
C LYS A 18 10.56 4.17 4.58
N PHE A 19 9.97 4.31 5.75
CA PHE A 19 10.50 5.13 6.83
C PHE A 19 10.26 4.48 8.19
N THR A 20 11.04 4.90 9.17
CA THR A 20 10.86 4.48 10.56
C THR A 20 10.17 5.57 11.35
N LEU A 21 9.09 5.22 12.04
CA LEU A 21 8.35 6.13 12.92
C LEU A 21 8.23 5.50 14.31
N HIS A 22 8.82 6.13 15.32
CA HIS A 22 8.84 5.62 16.70
C HIS A 22 9.31 4.16 16.84
N GLY A 23 10.25 3.74 15.99
CA GLY A 23 10.79 2.36 15.97
C GLY A 23 9.98 1.37 15.13
N LEU A 24 8.85 1.79 14.54
CA LEU A 24 8.04 0.99 13.64
C LEU A 24 8.47 1.22 12.19
N SER A 25 8.57 0.13 11.42
CA SER A 25 8.89 0.17 10.00
C SER A 25 7.61 0.35 9.18
N VAL A 26 7.51 1.48 8.47
CA VAL A 26 6.35 1.82 7.65
C VAL A 26 6.77 1.90 6.19
N ALA A 27 6.19 1.03 5.37
CA ALA A 27 6.32 1.00 3.92
C ALA A 27 5.06 1.60 3.28
N TYR A 28 5.20 2.27 2.14
CA TYR A 28 4.06 2.83 1.41
C TYR A 28 4.23 2.72 -0.10
N LEU A 29 3.10 2.58 -0.78
CA LEU A 29 2.93 2.69 -2.23
C LEU A 29 1.72 3.59 -2.50
N SER A 30 1.98 4.80 -2.96
CA SER A 30 0.94 5.83 -3.17
C SER A 30 0.46 5.85 -4.61
N GLY A 31 -0.85 5.93 -4.78
CA GLY A 31 -1.49 6.11 -6.09
C GLY A 31 -2.05 4.83 -6.67
N THR A 32 -2.45 4.89 -7.94
CA THR A 32 -2.92 3.73 -8.72
C THR A 32 -1.87 3.33 -9.75
N GLU A 33 -1.87 2.07 -10.17
CA GLU A 33 -0.98 1.62 -11.25
C GLU A 33 -1.19 2.45 -12.52
N SER A 34 -0.10 2.96 -13.12
CA SER A 34 -0.14 3.51 -14.47
C SER A 34 1.25 3.69 -15.07
N SER A 35 1.35 3.40 -16.35
CA SER A 35 2.55 3.61 -17.16
C SER A 35 2.84 5.08 -17.51
N ASP A 36 1.90 6.00 -17.30
CA ASP A 36 1.99 7.38 -17.82
C ASP A 36 2.69 8.39 -16.90
N GLY A 37 3.20 7.95 -15.73
CA GLY A 37 3.98 8.80 -14.82
C GLY A 37 3.26 10.04 -14.30
N GLN A 38 1.92 10.05 -14.34
CA GLN A 38 1.09 11.16 -13.87
C GLN A 38 1.08 11.24 -12.33
N PHE A 39 0.76 12.43 -11.82
CA PHE A 39 0.63 12.65 -10.37
C PHE A 39 -0.39 11.70 -9.75
N GLY A 40 -0.04 11.13 -8.59
CA GLY A 40 -0.92 10.21 -7.86
C GLY A 40 -0.96 8.80 -8.43
N LYS A 41 0.08 8.39 -9.17
CA LYS A 41 0.23 7.05 -9.73
C LYS A 41 1.58 6.45 -9.36
N TYR A 42 1.68 5.12 -9.40
CA TYR A 42 2.93 4.39 -9.22
C TYR A 42 3.26 3.58 -10.48
N SER A 43 4.55 3.35 -10.72
CA SER A 43 5.06 2.51 -11.79
C SER A 43 5.65 1.20 -11.25
N GLN A 44 6.04 0.29 -12.16
CA GLN A 44 6.75 -0.93 -11.78
C GLN A 44 8.08 -0.62 -11.06
N ASP A 45 8.76 0.47 -11.42
CA ASP A 45 9.99 0.90 -10.76
C ASP A 45 9.75 1.24 -9.28
N ASP A 46 8.60 1.85 -8.95
CA ASP A 46 8.22 2.14 -7.57
C ASP A 46 7.98 0.84 -6.78
N VAL A 47 7.34 -0.15 -7.40
CA VAL A 47 7.11 -1.48 -6.79
C VAL A 47 8.43 -2.19 -6.53
N ASP A 48 9.33 -2.20 -7.51
CA ASP A 48 10.63 -2.87 -7.42
C ASP A 48 11.56 -2.18 -6.41
N ALA A 49 11.54 -0.85 -6.35
CA ALA A 49 12.22 -0.10 -5.30
C ALA A 49 11.69 -0.47 -3.91
N LEU A 50 10.37 -0.62 -3.75
CA LEU A 50 9.77 -0.99 -2.48
C LEU A 50 10.12 -2.43 -2.06
N ARG A 51 10.16 -3.35 -3.02
CA ARG A 51 10.62 -4.74 -2.81
C ARG A 51 12.06 -4.77 -2.30
N ALA A 52 12.97 -4.08 -2.98
CA ALA A 52 14.37 -3.97 -2.57
C ALA A 52 14.49 -3.36 -1.16
N LEU A 53 13.68 -2.33 -0.86
CA LEU A 53 13.64 -1.73 0.47
C LEU A 53 13.12 -2.70 1.53
N ALA A 54 12.13 -3.53 1.23
CA ALA A 54 11.58 -4.48 2.19
C ALA A 54 12.58 -5.61 2.50
N ASP A 55 13.28 -6.13 1.50
CA ASP A 55 14.30 -7.17 1.66
C ASP A 55 15.48 -6.68 2.52
N ASP A 56 15.90 -5.43 2.33
CA ASP A 56 17.06 -4.87 3.04
C ASP A 56 16.77 -4.53 4.51
N SER A 57 15.50 -4.38 4.94
CA SER A 57 15.20 -4.05 6.33
C SER A 57 14.10 -4.90 6.97
N GLY A 58 14.51 -6.04 7.52
CA GLY A 58 13.78 -6.71 8.59
C GLY A 58 12.26 -6.83 8.38
N VAL A 59 11.50 -6.76 9.47
CA VAL A 59 10.04 -6.87 9.40
C VAL A 59 9.43 -5.50 9.11
N VAL A 60 8.54 -5.43 8.12
CA VAL A 60 7.67 -4.26 7.90
C VAL A 60 6.47 -4.35 8.84
N ASP A 61 6.26 -3.34 9.67
CA ASP A 61 5.12 -3.32 10.60
C ASP A 61 3.84 -2.88 9.88
N PHE A 62 3.93 -1.82 9.08
CA PHE A 62 2.79 -1.26 8.36
C PHE A 62 3.11 -1.11 6.87
N LEU A 63 2.22 -1.61 6.02
CA LEU A 63 2.23 -1.33 4.59
C LEU A 63 0.99 -0.51 4.23
N PHE A 64 1.20 0.67 3.64
CA PHE A 64 0.13 1.53 3.17
C PHE A 64 0.04 1.48 1.65
N THR A 65 -1.12 1.11 1.11
CA THR A 65 -1.39 1.18 -0.33
C THR A 65 -2.65 1.97 -0.59
N ASN A 66 -2.81 2.48 -1.80
CA ASN A 66 -4.12 2.98 -2.21
C ASN A 66 -5.02 1.78 -2.55
N GLU A 67 -4.59 0.95 -3.50
CA GLU A 67 -5.35 -0.19 -4.01
C GLU A 67 -5.32 -1.39 -3.06
N TRP A 68 -6.38 -2.19 -3.10
CA TRP A 68 -6.50 -3.41 -2.31
C TRP A 68 -5.76 -4.54 -3.02
N HIS A 69 -5.32 -5.56 -2.26
CA HIS A 69 -4.84 -6.79 -2.90
C HIS A 69 -6.02 -7.65 -3.36
N VAL A 70 -5.85 -8.39 -4.45
CA VAL A 70 -6.82 -9.36 -4.94
C VAL A 70 -7.08 -10.41 -3.86
N GLY A 71 -8.36 -10.55 -3.48
CA GLY A 71 -8.78 -11.49 -2.46
C GLY A 71 -8.72 -10.95 -1.03
N ALA A 72 -8.53 -9.64 -0.84
CA ALA A 72 -8.61 -8.94 0.43
C ALA A 72 -9.87 -9.29 1.26
N THR A 73 -11.01 -9.45 0.62
CA THR A 73 -12.29 -9.79 1.27
C THR A 73 -12.50 -11.28 1.51
N ASN A 74 -11.63 -12.17 0.99
CA ASN A 74 -11.79 -13.61 1.14
C ASN A 74 -11.69 -14.08 2.61
N ARG A 75 -11.17 -13.22 3.50
CA ARG A 75 -11.02 -13.51 4.93
C ARG A 75 -11.98 -12.69 5.81
N ALA A 76 -12.77 -11.81 5.22
CA ALA A 76 -13.82 -11.06 5.92
C ALA A 76 -15.14 -11.85 5.85
N ALA A 77 -15.99 -11.71 6.87
CA ALA A 77 -17.34 -12.25 6.79
C ALA A 77 -18.10 -11.54 5.65
N GLU A 78 -18.86 -12.29 4.84
CA GLU A 78 -19.60 -11.70 3.71
C GLU A 78 -20.57 -10.59 4.14
N SER A 79 -21.02 -10.59 5.40
CA SER A 79 -21.85 -9.55 6.01
C SER A 79 -21.14 -8.22 6.25
N ASP A 80 -19.81 -8.23 6.34
CA ASP A 80 -18.99 -7.07 6.71
C ASP A 80 -18.34 -6.42 5.48
N ASN A 81 -18.52 -7.03 4.29
CA ASN A 81 -18.03 -6.50 3.04
C ASN A 81 -19.00 -5.42 2.53
N PRO A 82 -18.55 -4.16 2.36
CA PRO A 82 -19.40 -3.13 1.76
C PRO A 82 -19.83 -3.57 0.35
N ALA A 83 -21.07 -3.25 -0.04
CA ALA A 83 -21.63 -3.64 -1.34
C ALA A 83 -20.77 -3.17 -2.55
N GLU A 84 -19.94 -2.14 -2.35
CA GLU A 84 -19.00 -1.56 -3.31
C GLU A 84 -17.73 -2.42 -3.56
N VAL A 85 -17.47 -3.48 -2.78
CA VAL A 85 -16.30 -4.37 -3.00
C VAL A 85 -16.48 -5.33 -4.19
N SER A 86 -17.68 -5.41 -4.76
CA SER A 86 -17.96 -6.34 -5.88
C SER A 86 -17.31 -5.89 -7.19
N ASP A 87 -16.83 -4.65 -7.27
CA ASP A 87 -16.09 -4.15 -8.43
C ASP A 87 -14.61 -4.54 -8.34
N SER A 88 -14.20 -5.42 -9.26
CA SER A 88 -12.81 -5.89 -9.41
C SER A 88 -11.81 -4.78 -9.77
N SER A 89 -12.27 -3.54 -9.96
CA SER A 89 -11.45 -2.37 -10.30
C SER A 89 -10.63 -1.84 -9.13
N CYS A 90 -10.92 -2.26 -7.89
CA CYS A 90 -10.22 -1.81 -6.69
C CYS A 90 -9.02 -2.70 -6.32
N CYS A 91 -8.90 -3.87 -6.93
CA CYS A 91 -7.87 -4.86 -6.61
C CYS A 91 -6.73 -4.85 -7.63
N ASP A 92 -5.49 -4.76 -7.14
CA ASP A 92 -4.29 -4.75 -7.98
C ASP A 92 -3.44 -6.01 -7.74
N SER A 93 -2.98 -6.64 -8.82
CA SER A 93 -2.16 -7.86 -8.77
C SER A 93 -0.73 -7.60 -8.27
N ASN A 94 -0.14 -6.45 -8.60
CA ASN A 94 1.18 -6.06 -8.12
C ASN A 94 1.15 -5.83 -6.60
N VAL A 95 0.10 -5.19 -6.07
CA VAL A 95 -0.12 -5.05 -4.62
C VAL A 95 -0.27 -6.42 -3.96
N SER A 96 -0.90 -7.37 -4.64
CA SER A 96 -1.06 -8.74 -4.13
C SER A 96 0.27 -9.50 -4.02
N GLU A 97 1.15 -9.34 -4.99
CA GLU A 97 2.51 -9.90 -4.95
C GLU A 97 3.35 -9.20 -3.88
N LEU A 98 3.28 -7.87 -3.84
CA LEU A 98 4.00 -7.05 -2.88
C LEU A 98 3.66 -7.44 -1.44
N VAL A 99 2.37 -7.63 -1.10
CA VAL A 99 1.97 -8.05 0.26
C VAL A 99 2.55 -9.42 0.62
N LYS A 100 2.63 -10.36 -0.35
CA LYS A 100 3.20 -11.70 -0.13
C LYS A 100 4.71 -11.68 0.09
N GLU A 101 5.40 -10.76 -0.56
CA GLU A 101 6.85 -10.61 -0.48
C GLU A 101 7.25 -9.84 0.77
N VAL A 102 6.66 -8.66 0.98
CA VAL A 102 6.94 -7.76 2.09
C VAL A 102 6.50 -8.35 3.44
N LYS A 103 5.43 -9.17 3.44
CA LYS A 103 4.83 -9.79 4.63
C LYS A 103 4.67 -8.82 5.81
N PRO A 104 3.99 -7.69 5.59
CA PRO A 104 3.81 -6.70 6.64
C PRO A 104 2.98 -7.28 7.79
N ARG A 105 3.12 -6.75 9.01
CA ARG A 105 2.23 -7.12 10.13
C ARG A 105 0.81 -6.58 9.92
N TYR A 106 0.69 -5.42 9.29
CA TYR A 106 -0.58 -4.78 8.98
C TYR A 106 -0.56 -4.20 7.57
N HIS A 107 -1.61 -4.45 6.79
CA HIS A 107 -1.81 -3.85 5.48
C HIS A 107 -3.01 -2.89 5.53
N ILE A 108 -2.80 -1.61 5.24
CA ILE A 108 -3.85 -0.59 5.21
C ILE A 108 -4.02 -0.11 3.78
N ALA A 109 -5.26 -0.14 3.28
CA ALA A 109 -5.56 0.16 1.89
C ALA A 109 -6.67 1.23 1.74
N GLY A 110 -6.38 2.26 0.95
CA GLY A 110 -7.16 3.52 0.89
C GLY A 110 -8.42 3.50 0.02
N SER A 111 -8.41 2.86 -1.15
CA SER A 111 -9.45 3.01 -2.20
C SER A 111 -10.87 2.65 -1.77
N MET A 112 -11.03 1.86 -0.70
CA MET A 112 -12.32 1.55 -0.07
C MET A 112 -12.31 1.71 1.46
N GLY A 113 -11.31 2.40 2.03
CA GLY A 113 -11.28 2.74 3.46
C GLY A 113 -11.21 1.55 4.41
N GLY A 114 -10.32 0.57 4.17
CA GLY A 114 -10.22 -0.66 4.97
C GLY A 114 -8.82 -0.93 5.55
N VAL A 115 -8.77 -1.56 6.72
CA VAL A 115 -7.55 -2.09 7.36
C VAL A 115 -7.63 -3.61 7.36
N LEU A 116 -6.62 -4.30 6.82
CA LEU A 116 -6.55 -5.76 6.74
C LEU A 116 -5.39 -6.29 7.59
N CYS A 117 -5.72 -7.26 8.44
CA CYS A 117 -4.72 -8.05 9.17
C CYS A 117 -4.43 -9.34 8.39
N PRO A 118 -3.16 -9.60 8.02
CA PRO A 118 -2.77 -10.82 7.31
C PRO A 118 -2.79 -12.09 8.18
#